data_AF-A0A4U9HXA0-F1
#
_entry.id   AF-A0A4U9HXA0-F1
#
_cell.length_a   1.000
_cell.length_b   1.000
_cell.length_c   1.000
_cell.angle_alpha   90.00
_cell.angle_beta   90.00
_cell.angle_gamma   90.00
#
_symmetry.space_group_name_H-M   'P 1'
#
loop_
_entity.id
_entity.type
_entity.pdbx_description
1 polymer ?
#
loop_
_entity_poly.entity_id
_entity_poly.type
_entity_poly.pdbx_seq_one_letter_code
_entity_poly.pdbx_strand_id
1 'polypeptide(L)' 'MEFKDYYTILGVKPEDDLKAIKTAYRRLARKYHPDVSKEPDAEAKFKEVARSL' A
#
# COMPACT_ATOMS: atom_id res chain seq x y z
N MET A 1 13.22 -4.67 -12.02
CA MET A 1 12.06 -3.96 -12.59
C MET A 1 10.92 -4.10 -11.59
N GLU A 2 11.01 -3.39 -10.46
CA GLU A 2 10.13 -3.54 -9.28
C GLU A 2 8.83 -2.72 -9.38
N PHE A 3 8.69 -1.89 -10.42
CA PHE A 3 7.51 -1.04 -10.61
C PHE A 3 6.19 -1.81 -10.71
N LYS A 4 6.20 -3.05 -11.21
CA LYS A 4 4.98 -3.87 -11.28
C LYS A 4 4.46 -4.22 -9.89
N ASP A 5 5.36 -4.45 -8.93
CA ASP A 5 4.96 -4.84 -7.59
C ASP A 5 4.33 -3.69 -6.83
N TYR A 6 4.72 -2.44 -7.05
CA TYR A 6 4.11 -1.29 -6.35
C TYR A 6 2.64 -1.09 -6.67
N TYR A 7 2.26 -1.14 -7.95
CA TYR A 7 0.86 -1.05 -8.35
C TYR A 7 0.07 -2.25 -7.81
N THR A 8 0.66 -3.45 -7.82
CA THR A 8 0.03 -4.66 -7.27
C THR A 8 -0.12 -4.62 -5.75
N ILE A 9 0.89 -4.14 -5.01
CA ILE A 9 0.88 -3.94 -3.54
C ILE A 9 -0.20 -2.92 -3.15
N LEU A 10 -0.28 -1.81 -3.89
CA LEU A 10 -1.29 -0.79 -3.70
C LEU A 10 -2.68 -1.24 -4.19
N GLY A 11 -2.76 -2.29 -5.01
CA GLY A 11 -3.99 -2.79 -5.60
C GLY A 11 -4.59 -1.83 -6.63
N VAL A 12 -3.74 -1.07 -7.32
CA VAL A 12 -4.09 -0.11 -8.37
C VAL A 12 -3.51 -0.55 -9.70
N LYS A 13 -4.03 0.01 -10.79
CA LYS A 13 -3.48 -0.19 -12.13
C LYS A 13 -2.38 0.84 -12.42
N PRO A 14 -1.42 0.52 -13.31
CA PRO A 14 -0.44 1.50 -13.79
C PRO A 14 -1.08 2.70 -14.49
N GLU A 15 -2.29 2.50 -15.01
CA GLU A 15 -3.11 3.48 -15.71
C GLU A 15 -3.91 4.38 -14.75
N ASP A 16 -3.97 4.03 -13.46
CA ASP A 16 -4.73 4.79 -12.47
C ASP A 16 -4.10 6.15 -12.20
N ASP A 17 -4.95 7.14 -11.94
CA ASP A 17 -4.49 8.50 -11.68
C ASP A 17 -3.74 8.60 -10.34
N LEU A 18 -2.89 9.62 -10.22
CA LEU A 18 -2.15 9.90 -8.97
C LEU A 18 -3.07 10.03 -7.75
N LYS A 19 -4.34 10.39 -7.95
CA LYS A 19 -5.35 10.49 -6.89
C LYS A 19 -5.79 9.12 -6.39
N ALA A 20 -6.01 8.15 -7.27
CA ALA A 20 -6.31 6.77 -6.95
C ALA A 20 -5.13 6.12 -6.24
N ILE A 21 -3.90 6.32 -6.74
CA ILE A 21 -2.67 5.81 -6.11
C ILE A 21 -2.55 6.35 -4.66
N LYS A 22 -2.68 7.67 -4.45
CA LYS A 22 -2.65 8.27 -3.10
C LYS A 22 -3.77 7.78 -2.20
N THR A 23 -4.94 7.49 -2.76
CA THR A 23 -6.09 7.02 -1.98
C THR A 23 -5.92 5.56 -1.56
N ALA A 24 -5.43 4.71 -2.47
CA ALA A 24 -5.08 3.33 -2.19
C ALA A 24 -3.99 3.23 -1.11
N TYR A 25 -2.92 4.02 -1.24
CA TYR A 25 -1.87 4.12 -0.23
C TYR A 25 -2.43 4.49 1.15
N ARG A 26 -3.21 5.58 1.25
CA ARG A 26 -3.80 6.00 2.53
C ARG A 26 -4.71 4.95 3.15
N ARG A 27 -5.46 4.22 2.33
CA ARG A 27 -6.32 3.12 2.77
C ARG A 27 -5.50 1.97 3.35
N LEU A 28 -4.44 1.56 2.66
CA LEU A 28 -3.58 0.45 3.08
C LEU A 28 -2.71 0.83 4.28
N ALA A 29 -2.14 2.03 4.29
CA ALA A 29 -1.38 2.57 5.41
C ALA A 29 -2.22 2.62 6.69
N ARG A 30 -3.51 2.99 6.60
CA ARG A 30 -4.44 2.88 7.74
C ARG A 30 -4.74 1.42 8.08
N LYS A 31 -5.03 0.56 7.09
CA LYS A 31 -5.36 -0.86 7.34
C LYS A 31 -4.24 -1.62 8.08
N TYR A 32 -2.98 -1.30 7.77
CA TYR A 32 -1.81 -1.95 8.35
C TYR A 32 -1.09 -1.09 9.39
N HIS A 33 -1.67 0.06 9.79
CA HIS A 33 -1.04 0.92 10.80
C HIS A 33 -0.91 0.16 12.11
N PRO A 34 0.24 0.20 12.80
CA PRO A 34 0.45 -0.52 14.06
C PRO A 34 -0.59 -0.17 15.13
N ASP A 35 -1.09 1.06 15.13
CA ASP A 35 -2.10 1.52 16.10
C ASP A 35 -3.52 0.97 15.86
N VAL A 36 -3.85 0.51 14.65
CA VAL A 36 -5.23 0.07 14.32
C VAL A 36 -5.31 -1.36 13.80
N SER A 37 -4.22 -1.88 13.24
CA SER A 37 -4.15 -3.24 12.71
C SER A 37 -3.82 -4.23 13.82
N LYS A 38 -4.56 -5.33 13.86
CA LYS A 38 -4.31 -6.46 14.77
C LYS A 38 -3.73 -7.66 14.05
N GLU A 39 -3.40 -7.51 12.75
CA GLU A 39 -2.85 -8.62 11.99
C GLU A 39 -1.38 -8.85 12.36
N PRO A 40 -0.96 -10.11 12.53
CA PRO A 40 0.41 -10.45 12.91
C PRO A 40 1.44 -10.07 11.84
N ASP A 41 1.01 -9.87 10.60
CA ASP A 41 1.83 -9.45 9.46
C ASP A 41 1.59 -7.99 9.05
N ALA A 42 0.87 -7.21 9.86
CA ALA A 42 0.58 -5.80 9.58
C ALA A 42 1.85 -4.97 9.39
N GLU A 43 2.89 -5.21 10.20
CA GLU A 43 4.16 -4.48 10.08
C GLU A 43 4.87 -4.75 8.74
N ALA A 44 4.87 -6.01 8.29
CA ALA A 44 5.46 -6.40 7.00
C ALA A 44 4.70 -5.75 5.84
N LYS A 45 3.37 -5.84 5.84
CA LYS A 45 2.50 -5.22 4.84
C LYS A 45 2.60 -3.68 4.87
N PHE A 46 2.75 -3.07 6.04
CA PHE A 46 2.95 -1.63 6.17
C PHE A 46 4.29 -1.19 5.55
N LYS A 47 5.37 -1.95 5.78
CA LYS A 47 6.68 -1.69 5.15
C LYS A 47 6.63 -1.83 3.62
N GLU A 48 5.90 -2.82 3.11
CA GLU A 48 5.70 -2.99 1.66
C GLU A 48 4.93 -1.80 1.06
N VAL A 49 3.85 -1.38 1.72
CA VAL A 49 3.07 -0.20 1.31
C VAL A 49 3.90 1.08 1.38
N ALA A 50 4.76 1.23 2.40
CA ALA A 50 5.66 2.37 2.54
C ALA A 50 6.76 2.42 1.47
N ARG A 51 7.22 1.28 0.96
CA ARG A 51 8.19 1.21 -0.16
C ARG A 51 7.55 1.49 -1.52
N SER A 52 6.24 1.39 -1.63
CA SER A 52 5.50 1.53 -2.90
C SER A 52 5.16 2.97 -3.31
N LEU A 53 5.75 3.97 -2.65
CA LEU A 53 5.52 5.39 -2.86
C LEU A 53 6.83 6.12 -3.18
#